data_AF-A0A8J7GSV8-F1
#
_entry.id   AF-A0A8J7GSV8-F1
#
_cell.length_a   1.000
_cell.length_b   1.000
_cell.length_c   1.000
_cell.angle_alpha   90.00
_cell.angle_beta   90.00
_cell.angle_gamma   90.00
#
_symmetry.space_group_name_H-M   'P 1'
#
loop_
_entity.id
_entity.type
_entity.pdbx_description
1 polymer ?
#
loop_
_entity_poly.entity_id
_entity_poly.type
_entity_poly.pdbx_seq_one_letter_code
_entity_poly.pdbx_strand_id
1 'polypeptide(L)'
;MKISFDTDKDTFDSAIATLRAAYGIPVPGIGSGGDIDPDGPGDTVTDDYYPGSWTRKRLAKFAEYLAPDASEAVRYIAAHAPAVSIDEVIEYMGKYLNIEKFSGQEMGGRMSSVGFNWKAVPGAKAAPLETDYKYRVYRMDEGIAAVLREVMGDPGQSS
;
A
#
# COMPACT_ATOMS: atom_id res chain seq x y z
N MET A 1 30.63 5.94 -9.13
CA MET A 1 30.29 4.51 -9.32
C MET A 1 29.48 4.40 -10.61
N LYS A 2 29.84 3.53 -11.55
CA LYS A 2 29.13 3.37 -12.82
C LYS A 2 28.70 1.91 -12.94
N ILE A 3 27.40 1.66 -12.89
CA ILE A 3 26.81 0.33 -13.01
C ILE A 3 26.29 0.21 -14.45
N SER A 4 26.63 -0.88 -15.13
CA SER A 4 26.26 -1.13 -16.52
C SER A 4 25.51 -2.45 -16.55
N PHE A 5 24.31 -2.47 -17.13
CA PHE A 5 23.47 -3.66 -17.26
C PHE A 5 23.45 -4.09 -18.72
N ASP A 6 23.62 -5.38 -18.96
CA ASP A 6 23.48 -6.01 -20.28
C ASP A 6 22.07 -6.62 -20.35
N THR A 7 21.13 -5.93 -20.98
CA THR A 7 19.72 -6.33 -21.02
C THR A 7 19.46 -7.65 -21.75
N ASP A 8 20.43 -8.16 -22.52
CA ASP A 8 20.31 -9.44 -23.22
C ASP A 8 20.70 -10.63 -22.33
N LYS A 9 21.39 -10.39 -21.21
CA LYS A 9 21.93 -11.43 -20.33
C LYS A 9 21.52 -11.29 -18.87
N ASP A 10 21.31 -10.06 -18.42
CA ASP A 10 20.93 -9.77 -17.05
C ASP A 10 19.42 -9.92 -16.90
N THR A 11 19.02 -10.93 -16.13
CA THR A 11 17.64 -11.02 -15.68
C THR A 11 17.32 -9.86 -14.74
N PHE A 12 16.04 -9.50 -14.67
CA PHE A 12 15.55 -8.45 -13.78
C PHE A 12 16.07 -8.62 -12.33
N ASP A 13 16.09 -9.86 -11.84
CA ASP A 13 16.56 -10.18 -10.49
C ASP A 13 18.08 -9.92 -10.30
N SER A 14 18.90 -10.15 -11.32
CA SER A 14 20.34 -9.88 -11.31
C SER A 14 20.63 -8.37 -11.24
N ALA A 15 19.85 -7.58 -11.99
CA ALA A 15 20.00 -6.13 -12.02
C ALA A 15 19.63 -5.49 -10.67
N ILE A 16 18.55 -5.97 -10.05
CA ILE A 16 18.09 -5.50 -8.74
C ILE A 16 19.07 -5.91 -7.62
N ALA A 17 19.61 -7.12 -7.66
CA ALA A 17 20.63 -7.56 -6.71
C ALA A 17 21.90 -6.68 -6.78
N THR A 18 22.34 -6.33 -7.99
CA THR A 18 23.51 -5.49 -8.23
C THR A 18 23.31 -4.05 -7.73
N LEU A 19 22.13 -3.47 -7.97
CA LEU A 19 21.76 -2.16 -7.42
C LEU A 19 21.78 -2.16 -5.89
N ARG A 20 21.16 -3.17 -5.26
CA ARG A 20 21.10 -3.27 -3.80
C ARG A 20 22.47 -3.43 -3.16
N ALA A 21 23.34 -4.26 -3.76
CA ALA A 21 24.73 -4.42 -3.31
C ALA A 21 25.55 -3.12 -3.43
N ALA A 22 25.36 -2.35 -4.50
CA ALA A 22 26.07 -1.08 -4.70
C ALA A 22 25.67 0.02 -3.71
N TYR A 23 24.42 -0.01 -3.23
CA TYR A 23 23.88 0.97 -2.29
C TYR A 23 23.80 0.45 -0.84
N GLY A 24 24.39 -0.71 -0.54
CA GLY A 24 24.48 -1.26 0.81
C GLY A 24 23.16 -1.74 1.40
N ILE A 25 22.19 -2.07 0.55
CA ILE A 25 20.87 -2.60 0.95
C ILE A 25 21.00 -4.12 1.10
N PRO A 26 20.77 -4.71 2.29
CA PRO A 26 20.97 -6.13 2.53
C PRO A 26 20.02 -6.97 1.64
N VAL A 27 20.58 -7.97 0.97
CA VAL A 27 19.85 -8.94 0.14
C VAL A 27 19.25 -10.01 1.07
N PRO A 28 17.96 -10.37 0.99
CA PRO A 28 17.43 -11.54 1.67
C PRO A 28 18.16 -12.77 1.12
N GLY A 29 18.82 -13.52 2.00
CA GLY A 29 19.67 -14.65 1.62
C GLY A 29 18.88 -15.70 0.84
N ILE A 30 19.39 -16.06 -0.34
CA ILE A 30 19.02 -17.29 -1.02
C ILE A 30 19.70 -18.43 -0.23
N GLY A 31 19.02 -18.90 0.81
CA GLY A 31 19.44 -20.03 1.61
C GLY A 31 19.07 -21.34 0.93
N SER A 32 20.06 -22.06 0.41
CA SER A 32 19.97 -23.48 0.06
C SER A 32 19.54 -24.32 1.27
N GLY A 33 18.60 -25.25 1.00
CA GLY A 33 18.37 -26.55 1.63
C GLY A 33 18.68 -26.75 3.13
N GLY A 34 17.64 -27.07 3.91
CA GLY A 34 17.75 -27.66 5.24
C GLY A 34 16.39 -27.99 5.84
N ASP A 35 16.03 -29.27 5.77
CA ASP A 35 15.01 -30.07 6.48
C ASP A 35 13.64 -29.46 6.85
N ILE A 36 12.61 -30.09 6.27
CA ILE A 36 11.18 -29.86 6.52
C ILE A 36 10.78 -30.63 7.79
N ASP A 37 10.44 -29.92 8.86
CA ASP A 37 9.65 -30.44 9.99
C ASP A 37 8.15 -30.44 9.57
N PRO A 38 7.41 -31.58 9.61
CA PRO A 38 6.07 -31.68 9.03
C PRO A 38 4.93 -31.46 10.03
N ASP A 39 5.07 -30.59 11.04
CA ASP A 39 3.98 -30.35 12.01
C ASP A 39 3.89 -28.89 12.47
N GLY A 40 3.15 -28.09 11.69
CA GLY A 40 2.70 -26.75 12.04
C GLY A 40 2.30 -25.97 10.78
N PRO A 41 1.18 -25.24 10.73
CA PRO A 41 0.86 -24.41 9.58
C PRO A 41 1.82 -23.21 9.56
N GLY A 42 3.00 -23.45 9.00
CA GLY A 42 4.06 -22.49 8.77
C GLY A 42 3.64 -21.54 7.66
N ASP A 43 3.10 -20.39 8.06
CA ASP A 43 2.91 -19.23 7.20
C ASP A 43 4.31 -18.63 6.92
N THR A 44 5.03 -19.25 5.99
CA THR A 44 6.31 -18.75 5.44
C THR A 44 6.06 -17.87 4.22
N VAL A 45 5.03 -17.02 4.31
CA VAL A 45 4.96 -15.83 3.47
C VAL A 45 5.98 -14.86 4.04
N THR A 46 6.93 -14.44 3.22
CA THR A 46 7.85 -13.34 3.54
C THR A 46 7.08 -12.24 4.26
N ASP A 47 7.43 -11.99 5.52
CA ASP A 47 6.75 -11.01 6.36
C ASP A 47 7.16 -9.63 5.79
N ASP A 48 6.52 -9.21 4.70
CA ASP A 48 6.82 -7.96 4.00
C ASP A 48 6.47 -6.81 4.94
N TYR A 49 7.49 -6.32 5.65
CA TYR A 49 7.36 -5.18 6.53
C TYR A 49 7.37 -3.89 5.71
N TYR A 50 6.22 -3.22 5.69
CA TYR A 50 6.06 -1.89 5.11
C TYR A 50 6.20 -0.81 6.21
N PRO A 51 6.41 0.48 5.83
CA PRO A 51 6.49 1.58 6.79
C PRO A 51 5.33 1.57 7.79
N GLY A 52 5.56 1.97 9.03
CA GLY A 52 4.50 1.93 10.06
C GLY A 52 4.16 0.54 10.60
N SER A 53 5.01 -0.47 10.34
CA SER A 53 4.80 -1.86 10.76
C SER A 53 3.58 -2.52 10.10
N TRP A 54 3.24 -2.10 8.88
CA TRP A 54 2.23 -2.76 8.08
C TRP A 54 2.76 -4.08 7.51
N THR A 55 1.87 -5.06 7.41
CA THR A 55 2.09 -6.35 6.73
C THR A 55 0.86 -6.63 5.88
N ARG A 56 0.95 -7.56 4.92
CA ARG A 56 -0.19 -7.95 4.08
C ARG A 56 -1.45 -8.28 4.87
N LYS A 57 -1.31 -9.11 5.91
CA LYS A 57 -2.42 -9.50 6.80
C LYS A 57 -3.03 -8.31 7.55
N ARG A 58 -2.21 -7.36 7.99
CA ARG A 58 -2.68 -6.14 8.67
C ARG A 58 -3.42 -5.21 7.71
N LEU A 59 -2.92 -5.07 6.48
CA LEU A 59 -3.56 -4.25 5.44
C LEU A 59 -4.89 -4.85 4.99
N ALA A 60 -4.98 -6.19 4.87
CA ALA A 60 -6.24 -6.88 4.63
C ALA A 60 -7.27 -6.60 5.73
N LYS A 61 -6.86 -6.75 7.00
CA LYS A 61 -7.71 -6.45 8.15
C LYS A 61 -8.11 -4.96 8.23
N PHE A 62 -7.21 -4.06 7.85
CA PHE A 62 -7.53 -2.64 7.75
C PHE A 62 -8.63 -2.37 6.72
N ALA A 63 -8.52 -2.98 5.52
CA ALA A 63 -9.51 -2.84 4.46
C ALA A 63 -10.90 -3.34 4.89
N GLU A 64 -10.98 -4.45 5.62
CA GLU A 64 -12.24 -4.99 6.18
C GLU A 64 -12.94 -4.02 7.14
N TYR A 65 -12.19 -3.14 7.82
CA TYR A 65 -12.75 -2.19 8.78
C TYR A 65 -13.23 -0.89 8.15
N LEU A 66 -12.85 -0.60 6.91
CA LEU A 66 -13.24 0.63 6.24
C LEU A 66 -14.74 0.65 5.94
N ALA A 67 -15.36 1.81 6.18
CA ALA A 67 -16.69 2.07 5.64
C ALA A 67 -16.64 2.01 4.10
N PRO A 68 -17.73 1.63 3.40
CA PRO A 68 -17.72 1.46 1.95
C PRO A 68 -17.16 2.67 1.18
N ASP A 69 -17.63 3.88 1.47
CA ASP A 69 -17.14 5.10 0.84
C ASP A 69 -15.66 5.40 1.14
N ALA A 70 -15.18 5.01 2.33
CA ALA A 70 -13.78 5.17 2.71
C ALA A 70 -12.89 4.13 2.02
N SER A 71 -13.40 2.90 1.86
CA SER A 71 -12.77 1.83 1.08
C SER A 71 -12.54 2.29 -0.36
N GLU A 72 -13.56 2.89 -0.97
CA GLU A 72 -13.48 3.40 -2.33
C GLU A 72 -12.48 4.54 -2.49
N ALA A 73 -12.49 5.51 -1.56
CA ALA A 73 -11.48 6.56 -1.53
C ALA A 73 -10.06 6.01 -1.40
N VAL A 74 -9.86 5.00 -0.54
CA VAL A 74 -8.55 4.36 -0.35
C VAL A 74 -8.11 3.60 -1.60
N ARG A 75 -9.00 2.90 -2.31
CA ARG A 75 -8.68 2.27 -3.60
C ARG A 75 -8.19 3.29 -4.60
N TYR A 76 -8.91 4.40 -4.74
CA TYR A 76 -8.53 5.46 -5.68
C TYR A 76 -7.17 6.06 -5.33
N ILE A 77 -6.91 6.31 -4.05
CA ILE A 77 -5.59 6.79 -3.61
C ILE A 77 -4.49 5.76 -3.86
N ALA A 78 -4.72 4.48 -3.56
CA ALA A 78 -3.76 3.41 -3.79
C ALA A 78 -3.44 3.22 -5.28
N ALA A 79 -4.42 3.41 -6.16
CA ALA A 79 -4.22 3.37 -7.62
C ALA A 79 -3.34 4.51 -8.14
N HIS A 80 -3.24 5.62 -7.40
CA HIS A 80 -2.47 6.81 -7.76
C HIS A 80 -1.27 7.06 -6.81
N ALA A 81 -0.82 6.02 -6.08
CA ALA A 81 0.40 6.10 -5.31
C ALA A 81 1.61 6.46 -6.22
N PRO A 82 2.61 7.19 -5.72
CA PRO A 82 2.86 7.52 -4.31
C PRO A 82 2.10 8.75 -3.79
N ALA A 83 1.47 9.54 -4.66
CA ALA A 83 0.72 10.73 -4.25
C ALA A 83 -0.39 11.14 -5.23
N VAL A 84 -1.53 11.54 -4.70
CA VAL A 84 -2.68 12.07 -5.47
C VAL A 84 -3.22 13.34 -4.83
N SER A 85 -3.71 14.28 -5.63
CA SER A 85 -4.23 15.54 -5.11
C SER A 85 -5.55 15.35 -4.36
N ILE A 86 -5.75 16.07 -3.26
CA ILE A 86 -7.00 16.00 -2.49
C ILE A 86 -8.19 16.41 -3.36
N ASP A 87 -8.01 17.42 -4.21
CA ASP A 87 -9.07 17.95 -5.08
C ASP A 87 -9.50 16.92 -6.14
N GLU A 88 -8.56 16.15 -6.69
CA GLU A 88 -8.84 15.04 -7.62
C GLU A 88 -9.59 13.89 -6.94
N VAL A 89 -9.21 13.52 -5.71
CA VAL A 89 -9.96 12.50 -4.96
C VAL A 89 -11.38 12.98 -4.64
N ILE A 90 -11.56 14.25 -4.28
CA ILE A 90 -12.88 14.85 -4.06
C ILE A 90 -13.71 14.81 -5.35
N GLU A 91 -13.13 15.19 -6.49
CA GLU A 91 -13.79 15.13 -7.79
C GLU A 91 -14.20 13.69 -8.15
N TYR A 92 -13.30 12.73 -7.96
CA TYR A 92 -13.56 11.31 -8.17
C TYR A 92 -14.72 10.82 -7.30
N MET A 93 -14.66 11.08 -5.98
CA MET A 93 -15.69 10.63 -5.05
C MET A 93 -17.05 11.29 -5.31
N GLY A 94 -17.07 12.57 -5.71
CA GLY A 94 -18.30 13.24 -6.12
C GLY A 94 -18.97 12.58 -7.32
N LYS A 95 -18.17 12.16 -8.31
CA LYS A 95 -18.66 11.40 -9.48
C LYS A 95 -19.11 9.99 -9.08
N TYR A 96 -18.32 9.26 -8.30
CA TYR A 96 -18.63 7.90 -7.85
C TYR A 96 -19.92 7.84 -7.04
N LEU A 97 -20.11 8.79 -6.12
CA LEU A 97 -21.30 8.87 -5.26
C LEU A 97 -22.49 9.57 -5.92
N ASN A 98 -22.30 10.13 -7.12
CA ASN A 98 -23.30 10.95 -7.82
C ASN A 98 -23.83 12.12 -6.96
N ILE A 99 -22.92 12.82 -6.27
CA ILE A 99 -23.23 13.98 -5.43
C ILE A 99 -22.75 15.25 -6.13
N GLU A 100 -23.68 16.14 -6.47
CA GLU A 100 -23.35 17.44 -7.05
C GLU A 100 -22.63 18.32 -6.02
N LYS A 101 -21.47 18.89 -6.39
CA LYS A 101 -20.64 19.75 -5.53
C LYS A 101 -20.15 19.08 -4.24
N PHE A 102 -19.72 17.81 -4.34
CA PHE A 102 -19.07 17.09 -3.25
C PHE A 102 -17.91 17.91 -2.64
N SER A 103 -17.97 18.14 -1.34
CA SER A 103 -17.09 19.06 -0.63
C SER A 103 -15.95 18.36 0.11
N GLY A 104 -14.88 19.11 0.42
CA GLY A 104 -13.80 18.62 1.26
C GLY A 104 -14.24 18.23 2.69
N GLN A 105 -15.33 18.81 3.20
CA GLN A 105 -15.90 18.43 4.50
C GLN A 105 -16.54 17.04 4.44
N GLU A 106 -17.28 16.75 3.36
CA GLU A 106 -17.87 15.42 3.13
C GLU A 106 -16.81 14.36 2.88
N MET A 107 -15.72 14.73 2.22
CA MET A 107 -14.53 13.88 2.07
C MET A 107 -13.87 13.63 3.43
N GLY A 108 -13.65 14.66 4.23
CA GLY A 108 -13.06 14.54 5.57
C GLY A 108 -13.88 13.65 6.51
N GLY A 109 -15.21 13.74 6.43
CA GLY A 109 -16.13 12.85 7.16
C GLY A 109 -15.91 11.37 6.81
N ARG A 110 -15.69 11.04 5.54
CA ARG A 110 -15.42 9.67 5.08
C ARG A 110 -14.03 9.20 5.46
N MET A 111 -13.02 10.05 5.29
CA MET A 111 -11.63 9.75 5.66
C MET A 111 -11.43 9.61 7.17
N SER A 112 -12.41 10.03 7.99
CA SER A 112 -12.40 9.74 9.43
C SER A 112 -12.33 8.23 9.72
N SER A 113 -12.99 7.40 8.91
CA SER A 113 -12.93 5.93 9.01
C SER A 113 -11.49 5.43 8.88
N VAL A 114 -10.72 5.96 7.93
CA VAL A 114 -9.29 5.65 7.81
C VAL A 114 -8.56 6.00 9.10
N GLY A 115 -8.72 7.23 9.59
CA GLY A 115 -8.06 7.75 10.79
C GLY A 115 -8.38 7.02 12.11
N PHE A 116 -9.56 6.42 12.22
CA PHE A 116 -9.96 5.62 13.37
C PHE A 116 -9.58 4.14 13.23
N ASN A 117 -9.81 3.55 12.06
CA ASN A 117 -9.75 2.09 11.90
C ASN A 117 -8.32 1.56 11.83
N TRP A 118 -7.34 2.35 11.39
CA TRP A 118 -5.94 1.91 11.44
C TRP A 118 -5.48 1.63 12.87
N LYS A 119 -6.00 2.36 13.86
CA LYS A 119 -5.68 2.17 15.29
C LYS A 119 -6.27 0.90 15.88
N ALA A 120 -7.32 0.37 15.26
CA ALA A 120 -7.94 -0.90 15.65
C ALA A 120 -7.16 -2.11 15.14
N VAL A 121 -6.17 -1.92 14.24
CA VAL A 121 -5.34 -3.00 13.72
C VAL A 121 -4.14 -3.24 14.65
N PRO A 122 -4.05 -4.42 15.31
CA PRO A 122 -2.97 -4.68 16.26
C PRO A 122 -1.58 -4.64 15.60
N GLY A 123 -0.69 -3.82 16.15
CA GLY A 123 0.70 -3.68 15.71
C GLY A 123 0.94 -2.63 14.62
N ALA A 124 -0.10 -1.97 14.10
CA ALA A 124 0.06 -0.80 13.25
C ALA A 124 0.56 0.39 14.09
N LYS A 125 1.67 1.02 13.67
CA LYS A 125 2.28 2.16 14.38
C LYS A 125 1.88 3.52 13.81
N ALA A 126 1.43 3.55 12.57
CA ALA A 126 0.97 4.75 11.88
C ALA A 126 -0.13 4.40 10.87
N ALA A 127 -0.88 5.41 10.43
CA ALA A 127 -1.82 5.24 9.34
C ALA A 127 -1.10 4.77 8.06
N PRO A 128 -1.75 3.94 7.21
CA PRO A 128 -1.17 3.51 5.93
C PRO A 128 -1.19 4.63 4.86
N LEU A 129 -1.82 5.74 5.20
CA LEU A 129 -2.06 6.91 4.37
C LEU A 129 -1.69 8.16 5.17
N GLU A 130 -0.98 9.09 4.54
CA GLU A 130 -0.71 10.42 5.08
C GLU A 130 -1.49 11.49 4.29
N THR A 131 -2.05 12.47 4.99
CA THR A 131 -2.64 13.66 4.37
C THR A 131 -1.68 14.84 4.53
N ASP A 132 -1.06 15.26 3.44
CA ASP A 132 -0.15 16.39 3.38
C ASP A 132 -0.93 17.66 3.03
N TYR A 133 -1.42 18.35 4.05
CA TYR A 133 -2.20 19.58 3.88
C TYR A 133 -1.41 20.75 3.29
N LYS A 134 -0.07 20.74 3.40
CA LYS A 134 0.76 21.81 2.84
C LYS A 134 0.74 21.77 1.31
N TYR A 135 0.85 20.58 0.73
CA TYR A 135 0.82 20.40 -0.72
C TYR A 135 -0.56 19.96 -1.25
N ARG A 136 -1.55 19.79 -0.36
CA ARG A 136 -2.91 19.31 -0.68
C ARG A 136 -2.89 17.96 -1.39
N VAL A 137 -2.08 17.01 -0.90
CA VAL A 137 -1.99 15.66 -1.46
C VAL A 137 -2.21 14.59 -0.40
N TYR A 138 -2.77 13.47 -0.83
CA TYR A 138 -2.71 12.21 -0.11
C TYR A 138 -1.44 11.47 -0.53
N ARG A 139 -0.68 10.94 0.44
CA ARG A 139 0.54 10.15 0.21
C ARG A 139 0.36 8.73 0.72
N MET A 140 0.85 7.77 -0.04
CA MET A 140 0.83 6.36 0.31
C MET A 140 2.13 5.71 -0.16
N ASP A 141 2.71 4.86 0.70
CA ASP A 141 3.86 4.04 0.30
C ASP A 141 3.45 3.09 -0.83
N GLU A 142 4.28 2.97 -1.87
CA GLU A 142 3.94 2.17 -3.07
C GLU A 142 3.77 0.68 -2.74
N GLY A 143 4.50 0.15 -1.76
CA GLY A 143 4.35 -1.23 -1.31
C GLY A 143 3.03 -1.46 -0.57
N ILE A 144 2.66 -0.51 0.31
CA ILE A 144 1.32 -0.51 0.93
C ILE A 144 0.23 -0.42 -0.13
N ALA A 145 0.39 0.47 -1.12
CA ALA A 145 -0.57 0.66 -2.19
C ALA A 145 -0.76 -0.60 -3.04
N ALA A 146 0.33 -1.26 -3.43
CA ALA A 146 0.29 -2.51 -4.18
C ALA A 146 -0.53 -3.59 -3.45
N VAL A 147 -0.28 -3.77 -2.15
CA VAL A 147 -1.02 -4.74 -1.34
C VAL A 147 -2.50 -4.35 -1.21
N LEU A 148 -2.81 -3.08 -0.97
CA LEU A 148 -4.20 -2.62 -0.87
C LEU A 148 -4.96 -2.81 -2.19
N ARG A 149 -4.30 -2.60 -3.34
CA ARG A 149 -4.90 -2.87 -4.65
C ARG A 149 -5.20 -4.36 -4.85
N GLU A 150 -4.30 -5.24 -4.43
CA GLU A 150 -4.54 -6.69 -4.51
C GLU A 150 -5.69 -7.14 -3.61
N VAL A 151 -5.80 -6.57 -2.40
CA VAL A 151 -6.83 -6.94 -1.41
C VAL A 151 -8.19 -6.34 -1.78
N MET A 152 -8.20 -5.07 -2.21
CA MET A 152 -9.43 -4.29 -2.36
C MET A 152 -9.93 -4.26 -3.81
N GLY A 153 -9.08 -4.54 -4.80
CA GLY A 153 -9.39 -4.37 -6.22
C GLY A 153 -9.18 -2.93 -6.71
N ASP A 154 -9.50 -2.70 -7.99
CA ASP A 154 -9.36 -1.39 -8.62
C ASP A 154 -10.54 -0.45 -8.26
N PRO A 155 -10.36 0.88 -8.37
CA PRO A 155 -11.43 1.85 -8.10
C PRO A 155 -12.66 1.61 -8.98
N GLY A 156 -13.85 1.83 -8.42
CA GLY A 156 -15.13 1.66 -9.12
C GLY A 156 -15.66 0.23 -9.16
N GLN A 157 -14.92 -0.75 -8.63
CA GLN A 157 -15.39 -2.12 -8.52
C GLN A 157 -16.17 -2.34 -7.23
N SER A 158 -17.29 -3.06 -7.29
CA SER A 158 -17.94 -3.54 -6.06
C SER A 158 -17.02 -4.55 -5.36
N SER A 159 -16.78 -4.37 -4.05
CA SER A 159 -16.12 -5.39 -3.21
C SER A 159 -16.97 -6.66 -3.12
#